data_AF-A0AAJ1L2Q6-F1
#
_entry.id   AF-A0AAJ1L2Q6-F1
#
_cell.length_a   1.000
_cell.length_b   1.000
_cell.length_c   1.000
_cell.angle_alpha   90.00
_cell.angle_beta   90.00
_cell.angle_gamma   90.00
#
_symmetry.space_group_name_H-M   'P 1'
#
loop_
_entity.id
_entity.type
_entity.pdbx_description
1 polymer ?
#
loop_
_entity_poly.entity_id
_entity_poly.type
_entity_poly.pdbx_seq_one_letter_code
_entity_poly.pdbx_strand_id
1 'polypeptide(L)'
;MIKVQDLTFSYPRSFDTIFEGVNFQIDTDWKLRFIGRNGRGKTTFFNLLLGNYEYSGKILASVEFNYFPYPVADKNKLTHEILEEICPQTEDWEFLREIFYKKLIYIYGTNH
;
A
#
# COMPACT_ATOMS: atom_id res chain seq x y z
N MET A 1 -10.86 7.73 1.33
CA MET A 1 -10.93 7.75 -0.14
C MET A 1 -9.55 7.96 -0.74
N ILE A 2 -9.25 7.38 -1.90
CA ILE A 2 -8.03 7.63 -2.69
C ILE A 2 -8.45 8.11 -4.09
N LYS A 3 -7.94 9.26 -4.53
CA LYS A 3 -8.23 9.86 -5.83
C LYS A 3 -6.94 10.08 -6.61
N VAL A 4 -6.89 9.53 -7.82
CA VAL A 4 -5.76 9.63 -8.74
C VAL A 4 -6.16 10.49 -9.92
N GLN A 5 -5.37 11.53 -10.21
CA GLN A 5 -5.63 12.51 -11.26
C GLN A 5 -4.41 12.68 -12.16
N ASP A 6 -4.61 12.47 -13.46
CA ASP A 6 -3.59 12.61 -14.52
C ASP A 6 -2.25 11.93 -14.21
N LEU A 7 -2.30 10.76 -13.56
CA LEU A 7 -1.11 10.05 -13.12
C LEU A 7 -0.32 9.56 -14.33
N THR A 8 0.91 10.06 -14.43
CA THR A 8 1.88 9.63 -15.44
C THR A 8 3.20 9.25 -14.78
N PHE A 9 3.71 8.06 -15.11
CA PHE A 9 4.93 7.55 -14.52
C PHE A 9 5.70 6.62 -15.47
N SER A 10 7.00 6.85 -15.55
CA SER A 10 8.00 5.95 -16.12
C SER A 10 9.21 5.87 -15.18
N TYR A 11 9.91 4.74 -15.22
CA TYR A 11 11.16 4.65 -14.46
C TYR A 11 12.26 5.50 -15.13
N PRO A 12 13.14 6.19 -14.37
CA PRO A 12 14.14 7.11 -14.94
C PRO A 12 15.07 6.52 -16.02
N ARG A 13 15.23 5.20 -16.05
CA ARG A 13 16.08 4.46 -17.00
C ARG A 13 15.29 3.59 -17.99
N SER A 14 13.97 3.76 -18.03
CA SER A 14 13.09 3.02 -18.92
C SER A 14 12.35 3.97 -19.85
N PHE A 15 12.27 3.61 -21.13
CA PHE A 15 11.40 4.31 -22.09
C PHE A 15 9.94 3.84 -21.98
N ASP A 16 9.69 2.74 -21.27
CA ASP A 16 8.34 2.23 -21.08
C ASP A 16 7.60 3.04 -20.02
N THR A 17 6.53 3.71 -20.48
CA THR A 17 5.59 4.39 -19.61
C THR A 17 4.68 3.35 -18.94
N ILE A 18 4.65 3.36 -17.61
CA ILE A 18 3.85 2.42 -16.82
C ILE A 18 2.42 2.94 -16.63
N PHE A 19 2.28 4.24 -16.40
CA PHE A 19 1.01 4.95 -16.32
C PHE A 19 1.06 6.17 -17.21
N GLU A 20 0.00 6.42 -17.97
CA GLU A 20 -0.12 7.54 -18.90
C GLU A 20 -1.49 8.20 -18.72
N GLY A 21 -1.52 9.41 -18.13
CA GLY A 21 -2.75 10.18 -17.95
C GLY A 21 -3.87 9.47 -17.17
N VAL A 22 -3.50 8.61 -16.21
CA VAL A 22 -4.48 7.73 -15.55
C VAL A 22 -5.31 8.49 -14.52
N ASN A 23 -6.62 8.32 -14.59
CA ASN A 23 -7.60 8.96 -13.71
C ASN A 23 -8.55 7.92 -13.12
N PHE A 24 -8.61 7.81 -11.79
CA PHE A 24 -9.58 6.95 -11.11
C PHE A 24 -9.76 7.33 -9.64
N GLN A 25 -10.80 6.78 -9.02
CA GLN A 25 -11.09 6.92 -7.59
C GLN A 25 -11.33 5.56 -6.98
N ILE A 26 -10.89 5.40 -5.74
CA ILE A 26 -11.01 4.19 -4.92
C ILE A 26 -11.58 4.58 -3.57
N ASP A 27 -12.67 3.92 -3.16
CA ASP A 27 -13.23 4.09 -1.82
C ASP A 27 -12.48 3.22 -0.82
N THR A 28 -12.17 3.77 0.35
CA THR A 28 -11.33 3.11 1.37
C THR A 28 -12.14 2.33 2.40
N ASP A 29 -13.47 2.36 2.29
CA ASP A 29 -14.39 1.77 3.27
C ASP A 29 -14.53 0.25 3.09
N TRP A 30 -13.88 -0.33 2.07
CA TRP A 30 -13.91 -1.76 1.77
C TRP A 30 -12.51 -2.30 1.43
N LYS A 31 -12.30 -3.60 1.74
CA LYS A 31 -11.06 -4.32 1.41
C LYS A 31 -10.92 -4.46 -0.11
N LEU A 32 -10.03 -3.69 -0.71
CA LEU A 32 -9.71 -3.76 -2.13
C LEU A 32 -8.64 -4.80 -2.45
N ARG A 33 -8.81 -5.48 -3.59
CA ARG A 33 -7.79 -6.35 -4.17
C ARG A 33 -7.41 -5.85 -5.55
N PHE A 34 -6.14 -5.49 -5.74
CA PHE A 34 -5.61 -5.18 -7.06
C PHE A 34 -5.30 -6.48 -7.83
N ILE A 35 -6.17 -6.86 -8.76
CA ILE A 35 -6.00 -8.06 -9.59
C ILE A 35 -5.52 -7.65 -10.97
N GLY A 36 -4.51 -8.35 -11.49
CA GLY A 36 -4.20 -8.34 -12.91
C GLY A 36 -2.94 -9.15 -13.20
N ARG A 37 -2.62 -9.33 -14.48
CA ARG A 37 -1.43 -10.06 -14.92
C ARG A 37 -0.15 -9.43 -14.34
N ASN A 38 0.89 -10.24 -14.18
CA ASN A 38 2.23 -9.78 -13.78
C ASN A 38 2.76 -8.76 -14.80
N GLY A 39 3.55 -7.79 -14.33
CA GLY A 39 4.14 -6.75 -15.20
C GLY A 39 3.20 -5.62 -15.61
N ARG A 40 2.02 -5.47 -14.98
CA ARG A 40 1.04 -4.40 -15.28
C ARG A 40 1.09 -3.22 -14.30
N GLY A 41 2.25 -2.94 -13.72
CA GLY A 41 2.43 -1.76 -12.86
C GLY A 41 1.83 -1.83 -11.45
N LYS A 42 1.34 -2.98 -10.97
CA LYS A 42 0.76 -3.09 -9.60
C LYS A 42 1.74 -2.70 -8.50
N THR A 43 2.90 -3.35 -8.46
CA THR A 43 3.97 -3.02 -7.52
C THR A 43 4.45 -1.59 -7.70
N THR A 44 4.49 -1.09 -8.94
CA THR A 44 4.81 0.30 -9.23
C THR A 44 3.79 1.24 -8.58
N PHE A 45 2.49 1.00 -8.77
CA PHE A 45 1.43 1.80 -8.16
C PHE A 45 1.54 1.83 -6.63
N PHE A 46 1.77 0.68 -5.98
CA PHE A 46 2.00 0.65 -4.54
C PHE A 46 3.19 1.51 -4.12
N ASN A 47 4.30 1.47 -4.85
CA ASN A 47 5.44 2.34 -4.56
C ASN A 47 5.12 3.83 -4.74
N LEU A 48 4.27 4.20 -5.69
CA LEU A 48 3.81 5.58 -5.86
C LEU A 48 2.92 6.03 -4.69
N LEU A 49 2.04 5.16 -4.20
CA LEU A 49 1.22 5.41 -3.01
C LEU A 49 2.08 5.60 -1.75
N LEU A 50 3.16 4.83 -1.62
CA LEU A 50 4.13 4.94 -0.52
C LEU A 50 5.07 6.14 -0.65
N GLY A 51 5.02 6.90 -1.76
CA GLY A 51 5.90 8.04 -1.99
C GLY A 51 7.35 7.67 -2.36
N ASN A 52 7.61 6.42 -2.76
CA ASN A 52 8.97 5.94 -3.08
C ASN A 52 9.52 6.46 -4.41
N TYR A 53 8.67 7.02 -5.28
CA TYR A 53 9.07 7.60 -6.55
C TYR A 53 8.33 8.89 -6.85
N GLU A 54 8.99 9.80 -7.56
CA GLU A 54 8.36 10.98 -8.14
C GLU A 54 7.50 10.60 -9.35
N TYR A 55 6.41 11.32 -9.55
CA TYR A 55 5.46 11.13 -10.64
C TYR A 55 4.82 12.46 -11.04
N SER A 56 4.19 12.48 -12.21
CA SER A 56 3.35 13.61 -12.65
C SER A 56 1.88 13.34 -12.34
N GLY A 57 1.11 14.40 -12.07
CA GLY A 57 -0.29 14.32 -11.66
C GLY A 57 -0.45 14.45 -10.14
N LYS A 58 -1.55 13.92 -9.60
CA LYS A 58 -1.86 13.97 -8.16
C LYS A 58 -2.45 12.67 -7.66
N ILE A 59 -1.97 12.22 -6.50
CA ILE A 59 -2.61 11.18 -5.69
C ILE A 59 -3.05 11.84 -4.40
N LEU A 60 -4.36 11.91 -4.18
CA LEU A 60 -4.97 12.48 -2.98
C LEU A 60 -5.55 11.33 -2.15
N ALA A 61 -5.12 11.20 -0.90
CA ALA A 61 -5.62 10.16 0.00
C ALA A 61 -5.93 10.77 1.37
N SER A 62 -7.04 10.34 1.96
CA SER A 62 -7.42 10.66 3.35
C SER A 62 -6.96 9.59 4.34
N VAL A 63 -6.02 8.75 3.93
CA VAL A 63 -5.62 7.52 4.60
C VAL A 63 -4.12 7.34 4.44
N GLU A 64 -3.49 6.71 5.42
CA GLU A 64 -2.09 6.30 5.30
C GLU A 64 -1.96 5.02 4.46
N PHE A 65 -0.80 4.86 3.83
CA PHE A 65 -0.49 3.67 3.05
C PHE A 65 0.54 2.82 3.77
N ASN A 66 0.15 1.57 4.03
CA ASN A 66 1.00 0.57 4.66
C ASN A 66 1.29 -0.56 3.68
N TYR A 67 2.49 -1.13 3.75
CA TYR A 67 2.91 -2.22 2.86
C TYR A 67 3.34 -3.44 3.66
N PHE A 68 2.73 -4.59 3.35
CA PHE A 68 3.05 -5.87 3.95
C PHE A 68 3.79 -6.78 2.94
N PRO A 69 4.80 -7.56 3.35
CA PRO A 69 5.31 -7.68 4.71
C PRO A 69 6.15 -6.47 5.13
N TYR A 70 6.05 -6.10 6.40
CA TYR A 70 6.92 -5.10 6.99
C TYR A 70 8.36 -5.65 7.05
N PRO A 71 9.38 -4.80 6.78
CA PRO A 71 10.77 -5.19 6.96
C PRO A 71 11.05 -5.43 8.44
N VAL A 72 11.44 -6.66 8.77
CA VAL A 72 11.83 -7.05 10.14
C VAL A 72 13.35 -6.92 10.26
N ALA A 73 13.80 -5.91 10.99
CA ALA A 73 15.23 -5.64 11.20
C ALA A 73 15.90 -6.72 12.07
N ASP A 74 15.23 -7.16 13.14
CA ASP A 74 15.70 -8.22 14.02
C ASP A 74 14.73 -9.40 14.00
N LYS A 75 15.20 -10.53 13.46
CA LYS A 75 14.41 -11.77 13.34
C LYS A 75 14.33 -12.56 14.63
N ASN A 76 15.06 -12.17 15.66
CA ASN A 76 15.02 -12.81 16.98
C ASN A 76 13.96 -12.18 17.90
N LYS A 77 13.46 -10.99 17.55
CA LYS A 77 12.32 -10.38 18.24
C LYS A 77 11.08 -11.24 18.07
N LEU A 78 10.27 -11.30 19.13
CA LEU A 78 8.99 -11.96 19.08
C LEU A 78 8.05 -11.17 18.19
N THR A 79 7.17 -11.89 17.47
CA THR A 79 6.25 -11.27 16.52
C THR A 79 5.39 -10.18 17.17
N HIS A 80 4.99 -10.35 18.44
CA HIS A 80 4.19 -9.35 19.15
C HIS A 80 4.95 -8.02 19.36
N GLU A 81 6.25 -8.07 19.69
CA GLU A 81 7.07 -6.87 19.90
C GLU A 81 7.17 -6.04 18.60
N ILE A 82 7.31 -6.72 17.46
CA ILE A 82 7.33 -6.06 16.13
C ILE A 82 5.97 -5.45 15.81
N LEU A 83 4.87 -6.12 16.19
CA LEU A 83 3.51 -5.63 15.92
C LEU A 83 3.15 -4.42 16.78
N GLU A 84 3.55 -4.40 18.05
CA GLU A 84 3.39 -3.22 18.93
C GLU A 84 4.16 -2.00 18.40
N GLU A 85 5.35 -2.21 17.84
CA GLU A 85 6.13 -1.13 17.20
C GLU A 85 5.43 -0.55 15.97
N ILE A 86 4.79 -1.39 15.15
CA ILE A 86 4.16 -0.98 13.88
C ILE A 86 2.76 -0.39 14.12
N CYS A 87 1.98 -0.97 15.04
CA CYS A 87 0.59 -0.64 15.29
C CYS A 87 0.30 -0.66 16.80
N PRO A 88 0.77 0.35 17.57
CA PRO A 88 0.71 0.35 19.03
C PRO A 88 -0.71 0.45 19.61
N GLN A 89 -1.70 0.78 18.77
CA GLN A 89 -3.10 0.94 19.17
C GLN A 89 -3.96 -0.28 18.82
N THR A 90 -3.38 -1.32 18.19
CA THR A 90 -4.12 -2.49 17.72
C THR A 90 -4.08 -3.59 18.78
N GLU A 91 -5.24 -4.15 19.11
CA GLU A 91 -5.35 -5.19 20.13
C GLU A 91 -4.90 -6.56 19.59
N ASP A 92 -4.31 -7.40 20.45
CA ASP A 92 -3.75 -8.71 20.10
C ASP A 92 -4.70 -9.62 19.30
N TRP A 93 -6.00 -9.59 19.62
CA TRP A 93 -6.99 -10.42 18.94
C TRP A 93 -7.23 -9.98 17.49
N GLU A 94 -7.03 -8.71 17.16
CA GLU A 94 -7.16 -8.19 15.80
C GLU A 94 -6.02 -8.72 14.92
N PHE A 95 -4.81 -8.81 15.47
CA PHE A 95 -3.65 -9.41 14.81
C PHE A 95 -3.80 -10.92 14.61
N LEU A 96 -4.22 -11.63 15.66
CA LEU A 96 -4.47 -13.07 15.57
C LEU A 96 -5.54 -13.36 14.50
N ARG A 97 -6.62 -12.58 14.44
CA ARG A 97 -7.62 -12.67 13.37
C ARG A 97 -6.97 -12.48 11.98
N GLU A 98 -6.10 -11.50 11.78
CA GLU A 98 -5.49 -11.26 10.46
C GLU A 98 -4.50 -12.37 10.04
N ILE A 99 -3.69 -12.89 10.97
CA ILE A 99 -2.70 -13.96 10.72
C ILE A 99 -3.39 -15.29 10.36
N PHE A 100 -4.43 -15.65 11.10
CA PHE A 100 -5.13 -16.93 10.90
C PHE A 100 -5.98 -16.95 9.63
N TYR A 101 -6.48 -15.80 9.16
CA TYR A 101 -7.38 -15.73 8.00
C TYR A 101 -6.68 -15.44 6.65
N LYS A 102 -5.33 -15.41 6.60
CA LYS A 102 -4.47 -15.33 5.39
C LYS A 102 -5.11 -14.62 4.20
N LYS A 103 -4.94 -13.30 4.03
CA LYS A 103 -5.18 -12.63 2.73
C LYS A 103 -4.67 -11.19 2.66
N LEU A 104 -3.70 -10.97 1.77
CA LEU A 104 -3.49 -9.75 0.96
C LEU A 104 -2.93 -8.49 1.61
N ILE A 105 -2.34 -7.69 0.71
CA ILE A 105 -1.90 -6.31 0.90
C ILE A 105 -3.10 -5.49 1.42
N TYR A 106 -2.96 -4.93 2.62
CA TYR A 106 -3.95 -4.07 3.26
C TYR A 106 -3.50 -2.62 3.19
N ILE A 107 -4.36 -1.75 2.66
CA ILE A 107 -4.26 -0.31 2.88
C ILE A 107 -5.16 -0.03 4.09
N TYR A 108 -4.55 0.29 5.24
CA TYR A 108 -5.29 0.73 6.42
C TYR A 108 -5.42 2.25 6.38
N GLY A 109 -6.65 2.75 6.35
CA GLY A 109 -6.93 4.14 6.66
C GLY A 109 -7.19 4.31 8.14
N THR A 110 -6.21 4.84 8.87
CA THR A 110 -6.46 5.41 10.18
C THR A 110 -7.06 6.80 9.98
N ASN A 111 -8.33 6.96 10.37
CA ASN A 111 -8.90 8.29 10.51
C ASN A 111 -8.35 8.89 11.82
N HIS A 112 -7.65 10.01 11.73
CA HIS A 112 -7.54 10.94 12.85
C HIS A 112 -8.60 12.03 12.71
#